data_AF-A0A2N6BAQ3-F1
#
_entry.id   AF-A0A2N6BAQ3-F1
#
_cell.length_a   1.000
_cell.length_b   1.000
_cell.length_c   1.000
_cell.angle_alpha   90.00
_cell.angle_beta   90.00
_cell.angle_gamma   90.00
#
_symmetry.space_group_name_H-M   'P 1'
#
loop_
_entity.id
_entity.type
_entity.pdbx_description
1 polymer ?
#
loop_
_entity_poly.entity_id
_entity_poly.type
_entity_poly.pdbx_seq_one_letter_code
_entity_poly.pdbx_strand_id
1 'polypeptide(L)'
;MEVLGGSLAGAALTVLKIAPIIIVLTIVYQLLRDWRGLSGRVGKYTRWLGRLGLGRGTIIALGAGLFLGIVYGAGVLINEGRSGNSSKRELFILAFFLSVCHAVIEDTLLFVVIGGSTLGILGPRIILALAATWLIAKLLPHED
;
A
#
# COMPACT_ATOMS: atom_id res chain seq x y z
N MET A 1 -40.42 -5.04 4.74
CA MET A 1 -39.87 -3.93 5.56
C MET A 1 -38.94 -4.44 6.66
N GLU A 2 -39.25 -5.55 7.34
CA GLU A 2 -38.46 -6.09 8.45
C GLU A 2 -37.07 -6.60 8.05
N VAL A 3 -36.97 -7.28 6.89
CA VAL A 3 -35.69 -7.75 6.33
C VAL A 3 -34.77 -6.59 5.93
N LEU A 4 -35.34 -5.48 5.42
CA LEU A 4 -34.58 -4.27 5.07
C LEU A 4 -34.06 -3.56 6.33
N GLY A 5 -34.88 -3.46 7.38
CA GLY A 5 -34.48 -2.87 8.66
C GLY A 5 -33.35 -3.65 9.35
N GLY A 6 -33.46 -4.99 9.39
CA GLY A 6 -32.42 -5.85 9.96
C GLY A 6 -31.09 -5.78 9.20
N SER A 7 -31.15 -5.70 7.86
CA SER A 7 -29.95 -5.60 7.02
C SER A 7 -29.24 -4.25 7.17
N LEU A 8 -30.01 -3.14 7.26
CA LEU A 8 -29.45 -1.80 7.49
C LEU A 8 -28.81 -1.69 8.87
N ALA A 9 -29.46 -2.23 9.90
CA ALA A 9 -28.91 -2.26 11.26
C ALA A 9 -27.62 -3.11 11.32
N GLY A 10 -27.61 -4.26 10.67
CA GLY A 10 -26.42 -5.11 10.57
C GLY A 10 -25.25 -4.41 9.87
N ALA A 11 -25.50 -3.74 8.74
CA ALA A 11 -24.48 -2.97 8.04
C ALA A 11 -23.93 -1.82 8.90
N ALA A 12 -24.80 -1.08 9.59
CA ALA A 12 -24.39 0.00 10.50
C ALA A 12 -23.52 -0.51 11.65
N LEU A 13 -23.87 -1.65 12.25
CA LEU A 13 -23.07 -2.29 13.30
C LEU A 13 -21.70 -2.73 12.79
N THR A 14 -21.60 -3.25 11.56
CA THR A 14 -20.31 -3.62 10.96
C THR A 14 -19.44 -2.39 10.73
N VAL A 15 -20.00 -1.29 10.23
CA VAL A 15 -19.27 -0.01 10.07
C VAL A 15 -18.76 0.49 11.42
N LEU A 16 -19.60 0.48 12.46
CA LEU A 16 -19.22 0.89 13.81
C LEU A 16 -18.12 0.02 14.44
N LYS A 17 -18.03 -1.25 14.06
CA LYS A 17 -16.95 -2.14 14.51
C LYS A 17 -15.63 -1.87 13.79
N ILE A 18 -15.66 -1.63 12.49
CA ILE A 18 -14.46 -1.49 11.65
C ILE A 18 -13.87 -0.07 11.74
N ALA A 19 -14.71 0.96 11.75
CA ALA A 19 -14.28 2.36 11.74
C ALA A 19 -13.27 2.73 12.84
N PRO A 20 -13.47 2.41 14.14
CA PRO A 20 -12.50 2.75 15.18
C PRO A 20 -11.17 2.04 14.99
N ILE A 21 -11.16 0.82 14.44
CA ILE A 21 -9.93 0.07 14.16
C ILE A 21 -9.12 0.77 13.09
N ILE A 22 -9.77 1.18 11.98
CA ILE A 22 -9.11 1.97 10.93
C ILE A 22 -8.57 3.27 11.51
N ILE A 23 -9.40 4.04 12.23
CA ILE A 23 -9.00 5.34 12.78
C ILE A 23 -7.78 5.20 13.70
N VAL A 24 -7.79 4.24 14.62
CA VAL A 24 -6.66 3.99 15.53
C VAL A 24 -5.42 3.57 14.74
N LEU A 25 -5.58 2.66 13.78
CA LEU A 25 -4.47 2.17 12.98
C LEU A 25 -3.83 3.31 12.16
N THR A 26 -4.64 4.14 11.49
CA THR A 26 -4.17 5.30 10.73
C THR A 26 -3.46 6.31 11.63
N ILE A 27 -4.02 6.64 12.81
CA ILE A 27 -3.39 7.56 13.77
C ILE A 27 -2.04 7.02 14.25
N VAL A 28 -1.97 5.75 14.63
CA VAL A 28 -0.72 5.10 15.08
C VAL A 28 0.32 5.14 13.96
N TYR A 29 -0.06 4.81 12.73
CA TYR A 29 0.84 4.89 11.58
C TYR A 29 1.30 6.31 11.27
N GLN A 30 0.41 7.29 11.36
CA GLN A 30 0.75 8.71 11.19
C GLN A 30 1.82 9.14 12.19
N LEU A 31 1.61 8.79 13.46
CA LEU A 31 2.51 9.15 14.55
C LEU A 31 3.87 8.45 14.42
N LEU A 32 3.87 7.17 14.04
CA LEU A 32 5.10 6.41 13.77
C LEU A 32 5.89 7.00 12.59
N ARG A 33 5.20 7.49 11.55
CA ARG A 33 5.82 8.13 10.39
C ARG A 33 6.44 9.48 10.74
N ASP A 34 5.72 10.33 11.46
CA ASP A 34 6.16 11.68 11.82
C ASP A 34 7.24 11.67 12.92
N TRP A 35 7.46 10.51 13.54
CA TRP A 35 8.57 10.32 14.45
C TRP A 35 9.92 10.38 13.70
N ARG A 36 10.68 11.46 13.96
CA ARG A 36 12.05 11.74 13.47
C ARG A 36 13.03 10.56 13.50
N GLY A 37 12.81 9.54 14.34
CA GLY A 37 13.66 8.35 14.45
C GLY A 37 13.41 7.26 13.39
N LEU A 38 12.30 7.33 12.63
CA LEU A 38 11.96 6.37 11.58
C LEU A 38 12.56 6.76 10.22
N SER A 39 12.65 8.06 9.89
CA SER A 39 13.20 8.52 8.61
C SER A 39 14.62 8.00 8.34
N GLY A 40 15.46 7.93 9.37
CA GLY A 40 16.80 7.35 9.29
C GLY A 40 16.84 5.82 9.18
N ARG A 41 15.81 5.11 9.65
CA ARG A 41 15.69 3.64 9.61
C ARG A 41 15.05 3.12 8.33
N VAL A 42 14.10 3.87 7.78
CA VAL A 42 13.56 3.64 6.43
C VAL A 42 14.71 3.64 5.41
N GLY A 43 15.73 4.50 5.60
CA GLY A 43 16.97 4.50 4.83
C GLY A 43 17.80 3.20 4.84
N LYS A 44 17.64 2.33 5.84
CA LYS A 44 18.29 1.01 5.91
C LYS A 44 17.50 -0.06 5.17
N TYR A 45 16.17 -0.06 5.31
CA TYR A 45 15.30 -0.96 4.54
C TYR A 45 15.31 -0.61 3.05
N THR A 46 15.42 0.69 2.71
CA THR A 46 15.57 1.12 1.32
C THR A 46 16.89 0.65 0.71
N ARG A 47 17.95 0.44 1.50
CA ARG A 47 19.22 -0.13 1.01
C ARG A 47 19.11 -1.60 0.64
N TRP A 48 18.25 -2.38 1.32
CA TRP A 48 18.00 -3.77 0.97
C TRP A 48 17.14 -3.88 -0.29
N LEU A 49 16.12 -3.02 -0.40
CA LEU A 49 15.27 -2.89 -1.60
C LEU A 49 15.99 -2.24 -2.79
N GLY A 50 17.09 -1.50 -2.57
CA GLY A 50 17.94 -0.95 -3.63
C GLY A 50 18.63 -1.99 -4.51
N ARG A 51 18.64 -3.26 -4.09
CA ARG A 51 19.08 -4.38 -4.94
C ARG A 51 18.10 -4.67 -6.10
N LEU A 52 16.92 -4.06 -6.08
CA LEU A 52 15.91 -4.14 -7.14
C LEU A 52 16.18 -3.17 -8.31
N GLY A 53 17.25 -2.37 -8.24
CA GLY A 53 17.60 -1.41 -9.31
C GLY A 53 16.70 -0.17 -9.36
N LEU A 54 15.88 0.05 -8.33
CA LEU A 54 14.96 1.18 -8.23
C LEU A 54 15.66 2.42 -7.65
N GLY A 55 15.23 3.60 -8.10
CA GLY A 55 15.64 4.90 -7.56
C GLY A 55 15.31 5.04 -6.07
N ARG A 56 16.08 5.84 -5.34
CA ARG A 56 15.88 6.01 -3.88
C ARG A 56 14.48 6.51 -3.54
N GLY A 57 13.92 7.42 -4.32
CA GLY A 57 12.57 7.95 -4.07
C GLY A 57 11.47 6.94 -4.41
N THR A 58 11.63 6.14 -5.46
CA THR A 58 10.74 5.01 -5.80
C THR A 58 10.64 4.00 -4.65
N ILE A 59 11.76 3.69 -3.99
CA ILE A 59 11.77 2.74 -2.87
C ILE A 59 11.03 3.30 -1.65
N ILE A 60 11.14 4.61 -1.40
CA ILE A 60 10.40 5.28 -0.32
C ILE A 60 8.90 5.26 -0.64
N ALA A 61 8.50 5.51 -1.89
CA ALA A 61 7.11 5.43 -2.33
C ALA A 61 6.55 4.01 -2.20
N LEU A 62 7.32 2.99 -2.58
CA LEU A 62 6.96 1.57 -2.42
C LEU A 62 6.70 1.23 -0.95
N GLY A 63 7.61 1.62 -0.05
CA GLY A 63 7.44 1.40 1.38
C GLY A 63 6.22 2.14 1.95
N ALA A 64 6.06 3.42 1.59
CA ALA A 64 4.90 4.20 2.01
C ALA A 64 3.59 3.56 1.53
N GLY A 65 3.51 3.13 0.26
CA GLY A 65 2.31 2.47 -0.28
C GLY A 65 2.00 1.12 0.35
N LEU A 66 3.00 0.27 0.56
CA LEU A 66 2.82 -1.07 1.15
C LEU A 66 2.42 -1.02 2.62
N PHE A 67 2.97 -0.10 3.41
CA PHE A 67 2.73 -0.07 4.86
C PHE A 67 1.67 0.94 5.29
N LEU A 68 1.62 2.11 4.64
CA LEU A 68 0.71 3.21 5.00
C LEU A 68 -0.48 3.34 4.06
N GLY A 69 -0.47 2.61 2.94
CA GLY A 69 -1.54 2.61 1.96
C GLY A 69 -1.33 3.57 0.79
N ILE A 70 -2.24 3.44 -0.20
CA ILE A 70 -2.05 4.01 -1.54
C ILE A 70 -2.08 5.54 -1.54
N VAL A 71 -2.85 6.18 -0.67
CA VAL A 71 -2.95 7.65 -0.61
C VAL A 71 -1.58 8.24 -0.22
N TYR A 72 -0.93 7.66 0.78
CA TYR A 72 0.42 8.06 1.19
C TYR A 72 1.47 7.70 0.14
N GLY A 73 1.43 6.47 -0.38
CA GLY A 73 2.33 6.01 -1.43
C GLY A 73 2.27 6.89 -2.68
N ALA A 74 1.07 7.24 -3.14
CA ALA A 74 0.84 8.10 -4.29
C ALA A 74 1.35 9.52 -4.06
N GLY A 75 1.15 10.09 -2.86
CA GLY A 75 1.71 11.41 -2.54
C GLY A 75 3.24 11.46 -2.65
N VAL A 76 3.92 10.43 -2.15
CA VAL A 76 5.38 10.30 -2.29
C VAL A 76 5.78 10.05 -3.75
N LEU A 77 5.04 9.22 -4.46
CA LEU A 77 5.30 8.88 -5.87
C LEU A 77 5.15 10.11 -6.80
N ILE A 78 4.12 10.93 -6.57
CA ILE A 78 3.91 12.19 -7.31
C ILE A 78 5.05 13.17 -7.02
N ASN A 79 5.48 13.27 -5.77
CA ASN A 79 6.62 14.12 -5.42
C ASN A 79 7.91 13.65 -6.11
N GLU A 80 8.11 12.34 -6.22
CA GLU A 80 9.25 11.76 -6.94
C GLU A 80 9.17 11.98 -8.46
N GLY A 81 7.98 11.89 -9.05
CA GLY A 81 7.79 12.24 -10.46
C GLY A 81 8.06 13.71 -10.77
N ARG A 82 7.86 14.60 -9.80
CA ARG A 82 8.20 16.03 -9.93
C ARG A 82 9.68 16.33 -9.69
N SER A 83 10.36 15.52 -8.86
CA SER A 83 11.79 15.69 -8.57
C SER A 83 12.68 15.29 -9.74
N GLY A 84 12.15 14.48 -10.68
CA GLY A 84 12.86 14.07 -11.90
C GLY A 84 13.95 13.03 -11.66
N ASN A 85 14.05 12.48 -10.45
CA ASN A 85 15.11 11.54 -10.06
C ASN A 85 14.85 10.08 -10.51
N SER A 86 13.64 9.78 -10.98
CA SER A 86 13.21 8.42 -11.36
C SER A 86 12.52 8.45 -12.74
N SER A 87 12.67 7.39 -13.53
CA SER A 87 12.08 7.32 -14.88
C SER A 87 10.55 7.23 -14.83
N LYS A 88 9.86 7.73 -15.86
CA LYS A 88 8.39 7.68 -15.92
C LYS A 88 7.90 6.24 -15.97
N ARG A 89 8.60 5.38 -16.72
CA ARG A 89 8.37 3.93 -16.75
C ARG A 89 8.44 3.32 -15.35
N GLU A 90 9.48 3.62 -14.57
CA GLU A 90 9.63 3.08 -13.22
C GLU A 90 8.50 3.53 -12.29
N LEU A 91 8.15 4.82 -12.33
CA LEU A 91 7.06 5.38 -11.53
C LEU A 91 5.71 4.75 -11.91
N PHE A 92 5.47 4.49 -13.19
CA PHE A 92 4.26 3.85 -13.67
C PHE A 92 4.16 2.38 -13.22
N ILE A 93 5.25 1.61 -13.39
CA ILE A 93 5.32 0.21 -12.93
C ILE A 93 5.09 0.14 -11.43
N LEU A 94 5.67 1.07 -10.64
CA LEU A 94 5.44 1.12 -9.21
C LEU A 94 3.99 1.52 -8.86
N ALA A 95 3.41 2.51 -9.54
CA ALA A 95 2.02 2.90 -9.34
C ALA A 95 1.07 1.70 -9.58
N PHE A 96 1.34 0.93 -10.63
CA PHE A 96 0.57 -0.25 -10.99
C PHE A 96 0.75 -1.38 -9.98
N PHE A 97 1.97 -1.60 -9.47
CA PHE A 97 2.18 -2.56 -8.37
C PHE A 97 1.39 -2.17 -7.12
N LEU A 98 1.48 -0.90 -6.71
CA LEU A 98 0.83 -0.39 -5.51
C LEU A 98 -0.70 -0.37 -5.64
N SER A 99 -1.27 -0.19 -6.83
CA SER A 99 -2.71 -0.27 -7.01
C SER A 99 -3.28 -1.65 -6.67
N VAL A 100 -2.51 -2.72 -6.95
CA VAL A 100 -2.87 -4.12 -6.64
C VAL A 100 -2.46 -4.49 -5.22
N CYS A 101 -1.29 -4.04 -4.76
CA CYS A 101 -0.71 -4.38 -3.47
C CYS A 101 -0.29 -3.12 -2.70
N HIS A 102 -1.21 -2.62 -1.88
CA HIS A 102 -0.97 -1.56 -0.90
C HIS A 102 -1.56 -1.94 0.44
N ALA A 103 -1.21 -1.17 1.47
CA ALA A 103 -1.78 -1.27 2.82
C ALA A 103 -1.77 -2.72 3.36
N VAL A 104 -0.69 -3.46 3.12
CA VAL A 104 -0.58 -4.90 3.40
C VAL A 104 -0.90 -5.20 4.86
N ILE A 105 -0.45 -4.36 5.79
CA ILE A 105 -0.74 -4.54 7.21
C ILE A 105 -2.18 -4.16 7.55
N GLU A 106 -2.62 -2.99 7.09
CA GLU A 106 -3.98 -2.48 7.36
C GLU A 106 -5.07 -3.39 6.78
N ASP A 107 -5.02 -3.67 5.49
CA ASP A 107 -6.03 -4.50 4.84
C ASP A 107 -6.05 -5.91 5.46
N THR A 108 -4.88 -6.51 5.70
CA THR A 108 -4.81 -7.82 6.35
C THR A 108 -5.41 -7.80 7.75
N LEU A 109 -5.09 -6.79 8.57
CA LEU A 109 -5.66 -6.66 9.93
C LEU A 109 -7.18 -6.48 9.88
N LEU A 110 -7.68 -5.63 8.98
CA LEU A 110 -9.11 -5.41 8.81
C LEU A 110 -9.83 -6.70 8.45
N PHE A 111 -9.28 -7.45 7.50
CA PHE A 111 -9.86 -8.72 7.11
C PHE A 111 -9.77 -9.78 8.21
N VAL A 112 -8.67 -9.84 8.96
CA VAL A 112 -8.53 -10.77 10.09
C VAL A 112 -9.58 -10.47 11.17
N VAL A 113 -9.85 -9.20 11.46
CA VAL A 113 -10.87 -8.79 12.43
C VAL A 113 -12.28 -9.24 12.05
N ILE A 114 -12.60 -9.25 10.75
CA ILE A 114 -13.91 -9.72 10.25
C ILE A 114 -13.94 -11.25 10.01
N GLY A 115 -12.90 -11.98 10.42
CA GLY A 115 -12.83 -13.45 10.34
C GLY A 115 -12.19 -14.01 9.07
N GLY A 116 -11.53 -13.17 8.27
CA GLY A 116 -10.79 -13.57 7.06
C GLY A 116 -9.45 -14.24 7.35
N SER A 117 -8.95 -15.02 6.38
CA SER A 117 -7.65 -15.70 6.49
C SER A 117 -6.52 -14.82 5.94
N THR A 118 -5.45 -14.63 6.72
CA THR A 118 -4.29 -13.82 6.33
C THR A 118 -3.69 -14.27 5.00
N LEU A 119 -3.43 -15.58 4.84
CA LEU A 119 -2.83 -16.12 3.62
C LEU A 119 -3.78 -16.08 2.42
N GLY A 120 -5.08 -16.26 2.64
CA GLY A 120 -6.08 -16.21 1.56
C GLY A 120 -6.24 -14.83 0.94
N ILE A 121 -5.85 -13.77 1.65
CA ILE A 121 -5.92 -12.39 1.16
C ILE A 121 -4.56 -11.94 0.66
N LEU A 122 -3.52 -12.12 1.46
CA LEU A 122 -2.20 -11.61 1.14
C LEU A 122 -1.53 -12.39 0.01
N GLY A 123 -1.70 -13.72 -0.02
CA GLY A 123 -1.10 -14.59 -1.03
C GLY A 123 -1.51 -14.19 -2.45
N PRO A 124 -2.81 -14.22 -2.79
CA PRO A 124 -3.28 -13.82 -4.11
C PRO A 124 -2.89 -12.38 -4.47
N ARG A 125 -2.93 -11.44 -3.52
CA ARG A 125 -2.52 -10.04 -3.76
C ARG A 125 -1.07 -9.92 -4.18
N ILE A 126 -0.15 -10.58 -3.46
CA ILE A 126 1.28 -10.56 -3.81
C ILE A 126 1.50 -11.24 -5.16
N ILE A 127 0.89 -12.41 -5.39
CA ILE A 127 1.03 -13.16 -6.65
C ILE A 127 0.53 -12.33 -7.83
N LEU A 128 -0.68 -11.77 -7.73
CA LEU A 128 -1.27 -10.95 -8.78
C LEU A 128 -0.48 -9.68 -9.03
N ALA A 129 -0.05 -8.98 -7.98
CA ALA A 129 0.76 -7.78 -8.13
C ALA A 129 2.08 -8.09 -8.83
N LEU A 130 2.80 -9.14 -8.41
CA LEU A 130 4.06 -9.53 -9.05
C LEU A 130 3.86 -9.95 -10.51
N ALA A 131 2.85 -10.79 -10.79
CA ALA A 131 2.58 -11.27 -12.14
C ALA A 131 2.15 -10.14 -13.08
N ALA A 132 1.24 -9.28 -12.62
CA ALA A 132 0.72 -8.20 -13.44
C ALA A 132 1.78 -7.10 -13.65
N THR A 133 2.55 -6.74 -12.62
CA THR A 133 3.67 -5.80 -12.76
C THR A 133 4.77 -6.35 -13.67
N TRP A 134 5.08 -7.65 -13.59
CA TRP A 134 6.04 -8.28 -14.50
C TRP A 134 5.57 -8.25 -15.96
N LEU A 135 4.29 -8.54 -16.21
CA LEU A 135 3.70 -8.47 -17.54
C LEU A 135 3.74 -7.04 -18.09
N ILE A 136 3.31 -6.06 -17.29
CA ILE A 136 3.35 -4.64 -17.68
C ILE A 136 4.79 -4.17 -17.93
N ALA A 137 5.74 -4.57 -17.09
CA ALA A 137 7.16 -4.23 -17.28
C ALA A 137 7.72 -4.77 -18.60
N LYS A 138 7.28 -5.95 -19.04
CA LYS A 138 7.65 -6.52 -20.35
C LYS A 138 6.99 -5.81 -21.53
N LEU A 139 5.73 -5.37 -21.36
CA LEU A 139 4.97 -4.72 -22.44
C LEU A 139 5.34 -3.24 -22.59
N LEU A 140 5.76 -2.57 -21.51
CA LEU A 140 6.20 -1.19 -21.57
C LEU A 140 7.56 -1.10 -22.27
N PRO A 141 7.69 -0.29 -23.35
CA PRO A 141 8.97 0.00 -23.97
C PRO A 141 9.98 0.51 -22.93
N HIS A 142 11.25 0.16 -23.09
CA HIS A 142 12.30 0.84 -22.33
C HIS A 142 12.34 2.31 -22.78
N GLU A 143 12.24 3.23 -21.82
CA GLU A 143 12.63 4.61 -22.05
C GLU A 143 14.17 4.63 -21.93
N ASP A 144 14.85 4.87 -23.05
CA ASP A 144 16.31 5.12 -23.10
C ASP A 144 16.64 6.51 -22.53
#